data_AF-A0A7C0UAH2-F1
#
_entry.id   AF-A0A7C0UAH2-F1
#
_cell.length_a   1.000
_cell.length_b   1.000
_cell.length_c   1.000
_cell.angle_alpha   90.00
_cell.angle_beta   90.00
_cell.angle_gamma   90.00
#
_symmetry.space_group_name_H-M   'P 1'
#
loop_
_entity.id
_entity.type
_entity.pdbx_description
1 polymer ?
#
loop_
_entity_poly.entity_id
_entity_poly.type
_entity_poly.pdbx_seq_one_letter_code
_entity_poly.pdbx_strand_id
1 'polypeptide(L)'
;MTVKTKTLEGNEAAAHVAYAMSDVAAIYPITPSSSMGEYCDEWSAKGRKNIFGQTLKVVEMQSEAGAAGAVHGALAAGALATTFTASQGLLLMIPNMYKIAGELMPGVFHVSARAIASHALSIFGDHSDINAVRQTGFSLLASASVQEVMDLALVAHLASIRSSIPFLHFFDGFRTSMEIQKIELIEYDDMAKLVDWDAIDSFRSRAMNPEYPQIRGTAQNPDIFFQNREACNPYYLRVPNIVQEEMDKVSDLVGRKYHLFDYVGDPEADRVIVSMGSSCDVIEETVDYLNKLGERVGLVKVRLYLPFSTEHFLRALPSTATRIAVLDRTKAPGALGEPLYQDVCTVFKGASDAPKIIGGRYGLGSKD
;
A
#
# COMPACT_ATOMS: atom_id res chain seq x y z
N MET A 1 16.19 -20.18 8.62
CA MET A 1 16.77 -19.39 7.52
C MET A 1 18.00 -18.67 8.02
N THR A 2 19.01 -18.48 7.16
CA THR A 2 20.17 -17.65 7.51
C THR A 2 19.76 -16.20 7.31
N VAL A 3 19.55 -15.45 8.40
CA VAL A 3 19.13 -14.04 8.34
C VAL A 3 20.22 -13.24 7.62
N LYS A 4 19.91 -12.74 6.43
CA LYS A 4 20.83 -11.92 5.65
C LYS A 4 20.47 -10.46 5.84
N THR A 5 21.31 -9.75 6.58
CA THR A 5 21.14 -8.32 6.77
C THR A 5 21.83 -7.55 5.67
N LYS A 6 21.20 -6.49 5.16
CA LYS A 6 21.79 -5.55 4.20
C LYS A 6 21.41 -4.12 4.58
N THR A 7 22.32 -3.18 4.35
CA THR A 7 22.07 -1.75 4.50
C THR A 7 21.58 -1.18 3.17
N LEU A 8 20.35 -0.67 3.15
CA LEU A 8 19.69 -0.20 1.92
C LEU A 8 18.64 0.86 2.24
N GLU A 9 18.20 1.60 1.21
CA GLU A 9 17.11 2.57 1.31
C GLU A 9 15.73 1.95 1.05
N GLY A 10 14.65 2.62 1.47
CA GLY A 10 13.28 2.16 1.24
C GLY A 10 12.96 1.86 -0.23
N ASN A 11 13.43 2.69 -1.16
CA ASN A 11 13.23 2.43 -2.59
C ASN A 11 13.91 1.13 -3.05
N GLU A 12 15.13 0.83 -2.59
CA GLU A 12 15.80 -0.42 -2.95
C GLU A 12 15.07 -1.63 -2.34
N ALA A 13 14.51 -1.50 -1.12
CA ALA A 13 13.68 -2.53 -0.50
C ALA A 13 12.42 -2.83 -1.32
N ALA A 14 11.67 -1.80 -1.71
CA ALA A 14 10.47 -1.95 -2.51
C ALA A 14 10.78 -2.55 -3.90
N ALA A 15 11.83 -2.05 -4.56
CA ALA A 15 12.27 -2.54 -5.86
C ALA A 15 12.69 -4.02 -5.78
N HIS A 16 13.38 -4.43 -4.72
CA HIS A 16 13.82 -5.83 -4.53
C HIS A 16 12.64 -6.79 -4.59
N VAL A 17 11.56 -6.51 -3.87
CA VAL A 17 10.35 -7.34 -3.89
C VAL A 17 9.60 -7.20 -5.21
N ALA A 18 9.41 -5.97 -5.70
CA ALA A 18 8.69 -5.73 -6.95
C ALA A 18 9.32 -6.46 -8.14
N TYR A 19 10.65 -6.49 -8.20
CA TYR A 19 11.41 -7.21 -9.21
C TYR A 19 11.18 -8.72 -9.12
N ALA A 20 11.16 -9.27 -7.91
CA ALA A 20 10.95 -10.70 -7.68
C ALA A 20 9.56 -11.15 -8.17
N MET A 21 8.54 -10.34 -7.94
CA MET A 21 7.13 -10.73 -8.06
C MET A 21 6.47 -10.35 -9.39
N SER A 22 7.19 -9.68 -10.30
CA SER A 22 6.61 -9.13 -11.54
C SER A 22 7.28 -9.67 -12.81
N ASP A 23 6.50 -9.79 -13.88
CA ASP A 23 6.97 -10.07 -15.25
C ASP A 23 7.31 -8.78 -16.00
N VAL A 24 6.51 -7.72 -15.78
CA VAL A 24 6.61 -6.44 -16.49
C VAL A 24 6.61 -5.27 -15.50
N ALA A 25 7.45 -4.28 -15.74
CA ALA A 25 7.39 -2.98 -15.09
C ALA A 25 7.30 -1.87 -16.14
N ALA A 26 6.14 -1.20 -16.23
CA ALA A 26 6.00 -0.01 -17.05
C ALA A 26 6.23 1.22 -16.16
N ILE A 27 7.20 2.06 -16.51
CA ILE A 27 7.73 3.11 -15.62
C ILE A 27 7.74 4.47 -16.30
N TYR A 28 7.82 5.51 -15.46
CA TYR A 28 8.17 6.86 -15.86
C TYR A 28 8.84 7.56 -14.67
N PRO A 29 9.96 8.28 -14.87
CA PRO A 29 10.73 8.82 -13.75
C PRO A 29 10.04 10.02 -13.09
N ILE A 30 9.82 9.92 -11.77
CA ILE A 30 9.36 11.02 -10.93
C ILE A 30 9.94 10.91 -9.51
N THR A 31 10.62 11.96 -9.04
CA THR A 31 11.16 12.02 -7.66
C THR A 31 10.03 11.92 -6.63
N PRO A 32 10.17 11.16 -5.54
CA PRO A 32 11.33 10.39 -5.08
C PRO A 32 11.32 8.92 -5.53
N SER A 33 10.41 8.53 -6.42
CA SER A 33 10.20 7.12 -6.81
C SER A 33 11.13 6.61 -7.91
N SER A 34 11.82 7.49 -8.65
CA SER A 34 12.62 7.12 -9.83
C SER A 34 13.63 6.01 -9.57
N SER A 35 14.30 6.01 -8.41
CA SER A 35 15.34 5.02 -8.13
C SER A 35 14.82 3.59 -8.12
N MET A 36 13.54 3.36 -7.79
CA MET A 36 12.94 2.01 -7.89
C MET A 36 12.95 1.48 -9.33
N GLY A 37 12.60 2.33 -10.30
CA GLY A 37 12.64 1.98 -11.73
C GLY A 37 14.06 1.78 -12.23
N GLU A 38 14.99 2.65 -11.81
CA GLU A 38 16.41 2.57 -12.16
C GLU A 38 17.07 1.28 -11.63
N TYR A 39 16.83 0.90 -10.37
CA TYR A 39 17.31 -0.38 -9.83
C TYR A 39 16.75 -1.57 -10.61
N CYS A 40 15.47 -1.54 -10.94
CA CYS A 40 14.83 -2.61 -11.72
C CYS A 40 15.45 -2.74 -13.12
N ASP A 41 15.72 -1.63 -13.79
CA ASP A 41 16.37 -1.62 -15.10
C ASP A 41 17.80 -2.16 -15.01
N GLU A 42 18.59 -1.68 -14.04
CA GLU A 42 19.96 -2.12 -13.81
C GLU A 42 20.04 -3.62 -13.49
N TRP A 43 19.16 -4.13 -12.63
CA TRP A 43 19.13 -5.54 -12.28
C TRP A 43 18.69 -6.42 -13.45
N SER A 44 17.77 -5.93 -14.29
CA SER A 44 17.40 -6.62 -15.53
C SER A 44 18.56 -6.69 -16.52
N ALA A 45 19.27 -5.59 -16.73
CA ALA A 45 20.48 -5.56 -17.57
C ALA A 45 21.59 -6.51 -17.06
N LYS A 46 21.70 -6.69 -15.74
CA LYS A 46 22.62 -7.64 -15.08
C LYS A 46 22.12 -9.08 -15.08
N GLY A 47 20.96 -9.37 -15.67
CA GLY A 47 20.43 -10.72 -15.78
C GLY A 47 19.84 -11.30 -14.48
N ARG A 48 19.50 -10.46 -13.49
CA ARG A 48 18.80 -10.91 -12.29
C ARG A 48 17.49 -11.61 -12.69
N LYS A 49 17.16 -12.71 -12.03
CA LYS A 49 15.92 -13.47 -12.31
C LYS A 49 14.87 -13.16 -11.25
N ASN A 50 13.62 -13.02 -11.69
CA ASN A 50 12.43 -13.00 -10.83
C ASN A 50 12.08 -14.44 -10.39
N ILE A 51 11.02 -14.62 -9.61
CA ILE A 51 10.61 -15.96 -9.12
C ILE A 51 10.17 -16.91 -10.24
N PHE A 52 9.94 -16.39 -11.46
CA PHE A 52 9.58 -17.17 -12.65
C PHE A 52 10.80 -17.55 -13.49
N GLY A 53 12.02 -17.25 -13.04
CA GLY A 53 13.26 -17.56 -13.75
C GLY A 53 13.55 -16.63 -14.94
N GLN A 54 12.86 -15.50 -15.04
CA GLN A 54 12.97 -14.54 -16.14
C GLN A 54 13.53 -13.19 -15.67
N THR A 55 14.13 -12.43 -16.58
CA THR A 55 14.50 -11.04 -16.29
C THR A 55 13.26 -10.16 -16.41
N LEU A 56 13.07 -9.23 -15.48
CA LEU A 56 11.96 -8.27 -15.50
C LEU A 56 12.00 -7.45 -16.80
N LYS A 57 10.87 -7.35 -17.51
CA LYS A 57 10.76 -6.45 -18.66
C LYS A 57 10.43 -5.04 -18.21
N VAL A 58 11.44 -4.18 -18.17
CA VAL A 58 11.28 -2.75 -17.84
C VAL A 58 11.02 -1.96 -19.13
N VAL A 59 9.99 -1.11 -19.13
CA VAL A 59 9.62 -0.27 -20.27
C VAL A 59 9.32 1.14 -19.79
N GLU A 60 10.11 2.10 -20.24
CA GLU A 60 9.84 3.52 -20.03
C GLU A 60 8.76 4.00 -21.01
N MET A 61 7.75 4.68 -20.49
CA MET A 61 6.66 5.26 -21.29
C MET A 61 6.87 6.78 -21.48
N GLN A 62 5.98 7.43 -22.23
CA GLN A 62 6.06 8.89 -22.44
C GLN A 62 5.56 9.72 -21.23
N SER A 63 4.80 9.11 -20.33
CA SER A 63 4.28 9.68 -19.09
C SER A 63 3.72 8.57 -18.18
N GLU A 64 3.41 8.89 -16.93
CA GLU A 64 2.75 7.97 -15.99
C GLU A 64 1.36 7.53 -16.46
N ALA A 65 0.65 8.37 -17.23
CA ALA A 65 -0.61 7.97 -17.86
C ALA A 65 -0.39 6.82 -18.86
N GLY A 66 0.69 6.91 -19.65
CA GLY A 66 1.12 5.85 -20.57
C GLY A 66 1.57 4.60 -19.81
N ALA A 67 2.33 4.77 -18.73
CA ALA A 67 2.74 3.68 -17.85
C ALA A 67 1.54 2.93 -17.26
N ALA A 68 0.54 3.65 -16.73
CA ALA A 68 -0.65 3.01 -16.18
C ALA A 68 -1.47 2.25 -17.23
N GLY A 69 -1.56 2.79 -18.46
CA GLY A 69 -2.20 2.08 -19.58
C GLY A 69 -1.42 0.83 -20.02
N ALA A 70 -0.09 0.89 -20.01
CA ALA A 70 0.76 -0.26 -20.27
C ALA A 70 0.64 -1.34 -19.19
N VAL A 71 0.55 -0.96 -17.91
CA VAL A 71 0.26 -1.89 -16.81
C VAL A 71 -1.11 -2.54 -16.99
N HIS A 72 -2.15 -1.76 -17.30
CA HIS A 72 -3.48 -2.30 -17.58
C HIS A 72 -3.45 -3.31 -18.72
N GLY A 73 -2.77 -2.98 -19.83
CA GLY A 73 -2.62 -3.89 -20.97
C GLY A 73 -1.85 -5.17 -20.64
N ALA A 74 -0.75 -5.07 -19.88
CA ALA A 74 0.05 -6.23 -19.47
C ALA A 74 -0.75 -7.17 -18.56
N LEU A 75 -1.47 -6.63 -17.58
CA LEU A 75 -2.36 -7.40 -16.70
C LEU A 75 -3.49 -8.05 -17.50
N ALA A 76 -4.11 -7.31 -18.44
CA ALA A 76 -5.15 -7.84 -19.29
C ALA A 76 -4.67 -9.00 -20.16
N ALA A 77 -3.39 -8.99 -20.57
CA ALA A 77 -2.74 -10.03 -21.35
C ALA A 77 -2.15 -11.17 -20.51
N GLY A 78 -2.33 -11.17 -19.17
CA GLY A 78 -1.93 -12.28 -18.30
C GLY A 78 -0.51 -12.22 -17.74
N ALA A 79 0.18 -11.07 -17.87
CA ALA A 79 1.48 -10.84 -17.24
C ALA A 79 1.30 -10.11 -15.90
N LEU A 80 1.99 -10.55 -14.85
CA LEU A 80 2.01 -9.83 -13.58
C LEU A 80 2.81 -8.54 -13.76
N ALA A 81 2.20 -7.40 -13.44
CA ALA A 81 2.77 -6.10 -13.74
C ALA A 81 2.80 -5.16 -12.53
N THR A 82 3.88 -4.38 -12.46
CA THR A 82 4.13 -3.38 -11.43
C THR A 82 4.46 -2.02 -12.03
N THR A 83 4.41 -0.98 -11.21
CA THR A 83 4.93 0.37 -11.55
C THR A 83 5.38 1.10 -10.30
N PHE A 84 6.15 2.18 -10.52
CA PHE A 84 6.71 3.04 -9.50
C PHE A 84 6.31 4.47 -9.82
N THR A 85 5.72 5.18 -8.85
CA THR A 85 5.28 6.56 -9.07
C THR A 85 5.16 7.35 -7.76
N ALA A 86 4.81 8.63 -7.87
CA ALA A 86 4.56 9.54 -6.75
C ALA A 86 3.76 10.76 -7.23
N SER A 87 3.08 11.47 -6.33
CA SER A 87 2.57 12.82 -6.55
C SER A 87 1.78 12.97 -7.86
N GLN A 88 2.20 13.90 -8.73
CA GLN A 88 1.58 14.19 -10.01
C GLN A 88 1.48 12.95 -10.91
N GLY A 89 2.50 12.09 -10.86
CA GLY A 89 2.54 10.86 -11.64
C GLY A 89 1.40 9.93 -11.25
N LEU A 90 1.17 9.75 -9.95
CA LEU A 90 0.04 8.96 -9.44
C LEU A 90 -1.31 9.54 -9.90
N LEU A 91 -1.47 10.87 -9.91
CA LEU A 91 -2.70 11.50 -10.40
C LEU A 91 -2.98 11.16 -11.87
N LEU A 92 -1.94 11.07 -12.71
CA LEU A 92 -2.07 10.68 -14.11
C LEU A 92 -2.46 9.21 -14.29
N MET A 93 -2.22 8.36 -13.28
CA MET A 93 -2.59 6.96 -13.31
C MET A 93 -4.06 6.70 -12.90
N ILE A 94 -4.72 7.66 -12.22
CA ILE A 94 -6.09 7.52 -11.68
C ILE A 94 -7.09 6.89 -12.68
N PRO A 95 -7.19 7.35 -13.95
CA PRO A 95 -8.16 6.78 -14.88
C PRO A 95 -7.96 5.27 -15.11
N ASN A 96 -6.71 4.83 -15.20
CA ASN A 96 -6.39 3.41 -15.36
C ASN A 96 -6.54 2.64 -14.05
N MET A 97 -6.31 3.25 -12.89
CA MET A 97 -6.56 2.59 -11.59
C MET A 97 -8.02 2.12 -11.47
N TYR A 98 -8.99 2.95 -11.88
CA TYR A 98 -10.40 2.51 -11.92
C TYR A 98 -10.63 1.31 -12.84
N LYS A 99 -9.92 1.23 -13.97
CA LYS A 99 -10.03 0.11 -14.92
C LYS A 99 -9.39 -1.15 -14.38
N ILE A 100 -8.17 -1.06 -13.85
CA ILE A 100 -7.43 -2.17 -13.25
C ILE A 100 -8.23 -2.76 -12.07
N ALA A 101 -8.78 -1.93 -11.19
CA ALA A 101 -9.59 -2.38 -10.06
C ALA A 101 -10.97 -2.91 -10.50
N GLY A 102 -11.62 -2.24 -11.45
CA GLY A 102 -12.92 -2.66 -11.98
C GLY A 102 -12.88 -3.98 -12.75
N GLU A 103 -11.73 -4.34 -13.30
CA GLU A 103 -11.50 -5.60 -14.01
C GLU A 103 -10.83 -6.68 -13.13
N LEU A 104 -10.68 -6.43 -11.83
CA LEU A 104 -10.17 -7.38 -10.83
C LEU A 104 -8.80 -7.97 -11.23
N MET A 105 -7.82 -7.08 -11.44
CA MET A 105 -6.48 -7.43 -11.89
C MET A 105 -5.44 -7.35 -10.76
N PRO A 106 -4.56 -8.37 -10.62
CA PRO A 106 -3.57 -8.45 -9.54
C PRO A 106 -2.32 -7.60 -9.82
N GLY A 107 -2.49 -6.28 -9.97
CA GLY A 107 -1.39 -5.33 -10.10
C GLY A 107 -0.92 -4.78 -8.75
N VAL A 108 0.35 -4.36 -8.65
CA VAL A 108 0.87 -3.63 -7.48
C VAL A 108 1.56 -2.34 -7.91
N PHE A 109 1.14 -1.22 -7.33
CA PHE A 109 1.78 0.08 -7.52
C PHE A 109 2.59 0.38 -6.27
N HIS A 110 3.88 0.66 -6.43
CA HIS A 110 4.74 1.09 -5.35
C HIS A 110 4.90 2.61 -5.39
N VAL A 111 4.47 3.29 -4.32
CA VAL A 111 4.39 4.74 -4.27
C VAL A 111 5.23 5.30 -3.14
N SER A 112 6.23 6.10 -3.50
CA SER A 112 6.93 6.96 -2.57
C SER A 112 6.08 8.23 -2.36
N ALA A 113 5.15 8.19 -1.39
CA ALA A 113 4.11 9.19 -1.16
C ALA A 113 4.68 10.61 -1.09
N ARG A 114 4.15 11.51 -1.90
CA ARG A 114 4.69 12.86 -2.12
C ARG A 114 3.59 13.90 -2.29
N ALA A 115 3.86 15.09 -1.76
CA ALA A 115 3.04 16.28 -1.88
C ALA A 115 2.54 16.56 -3.31
N ILE A 116 1.25 16.86 -3.44
CA ILE A 116 0.65 17.42 -4.66
C ILE A 116 1.00 18.90 -4.78
N ALA A 117 1.43 19.30 -5.97
CA ALA A 117 1.64 20.68 -6.34
C ALA A 117 0.31 21.45 -6.23
N SER A 118 0.26 22.40 -5.29
CA SER A 118 -0.92 23.22 -5.02
C SER A 118 -0.61 24.69 -5.27
N HIS A 119 -0.34 25.46 -4.22
CA HIS A 119 0.19 26.82 -4.35
C HIS A 119 1.66 26.84 -4.82
N ALA A 120 2.38 25.74 -4.59
CA ALA A 120 3.75 25.51 -5.00
C ALA A 120 3.98 24.00 -5.24
N LEU A 121 5.00 23.67 -6.03
CA LEU A 121 5.52 22.31 -6.15
C LEU A 121 6.27 21.94 -4.88
N SER A 122 6.09 20.69 -4.42
CA SER A 122 6.98 20.07 -3.45
C SER A 122 7.34 18.67 -3.93
N ILE A 123 8.63 18.34 -3.88
CA ILE A 123 9.12 16.99 -4.16
C ILE A 123 9.04 16.10 -2.91
N PHE A 124 8.71 16.67 -1.76
CA PHE A 124 8.84 16.03 -0.45
C PHE A 124 7.58 15.29 0.00
N GLY A 125 7.74 14.41 0.99
CA GLY A 125 6.79 13.38 1.36
C GLY A 125 5.61 13.86 2.22
N ASP A 126 4.41 13.56 1.76
CA ASP A 126 3.15 13.54 2.51
C ASP A 126 2.14 12.63 1.79
N HIS A 127 0.92 12.46 2.31
CA HIS A 127 -0.08 11.53 1.79
C HIS A 127 -1.15 12.20 0.92
N SER A 128 -0.89 13.38 0.36
CA SER A 128 -1.86 14.07 -0.48
C SER A 128 -2.15 13.33 -1.79
N ASP A 129 -1.15 12.67 -2.37
CA ASP A 129 -1.30 11.82 -3.55
C ASP A 129 -2.04 10.51 -3.24
N ILE A 130 -1.70 9.86 -2.13
CA ILE A 130 -2.37 8.64 -1.64
C ILE A 130 -3.87 8.89 -1.42
N ASN A 131 -4.21 10.01 -0.79
CA ASN A 131 -5.61 10.34 -0.52
C ASN A 131 -6.38 10.80 -1.76
N ALA A 132 -5.69 11.21 -2.83
CA ALA A 132 -6.33 11.53 -4.11
C ALA A 132 -6.81 10.29 -4.88
N VAL A 133 -6.32 9.09 -4.53
CA VAL A 133 -6.64 7.83 -5.21
C VAL A 133 -7.49 6.85 -4.40
N ARG A 134 -7.89 7.22 -3.17
CA ARG A 134 -8.58 6.32 -2.23
C ARG A 134 -9.90 5.74 -2.75
N GLN A 135 -10.56 6.43 -3.67
CA GLN A 135 -11.83 6.03 -4.28
C GLN A 135 -11.69 5.12 -5.52
N THR A 136 -10.47 4.86 -5.99
CA THR A 136 -10.23 4.13 -7.25
C THR A 136 -10.59 2.65 -7.20
N GLY A 137 -10.69 2.08 -5.99
CA GLY A 137 -10.85 0.65 -5.77
C GLY A 137 -9.53 -0.10 -5.52
N PHE A 138 -8.39 0.58 -5.51
CA PHE A 138 -7.15 -0.05 -5.05
C PHE A 138 -7.18 -0.28 -3.54
N SER A 139 -6.62 -1.40 -3.10
CA SER A 139 -6.28 -1.61 -1.70
C SER A 139 -5.05 -0.76 -1.36
N LEU A 140 -5.07 -0.03 -0.25
CA LEU A 140 -3.99 0.87 0.16
C LEU A 140 -3.27 0.30 1.38
N LEU A 141 -2.00 -0.08 1.22
CA LEU A 141 -1.18 -0.68 2.26
C LEU A 141 0.04 0.22 2.55
N ALA A 142 0.18 0.66 3.80
CA ALA A 142 1.21 1.58 4.25
C ALA A 142 2.36 0.87 4.97
N SER A 143 3.59 1.33 4.73
CA SER A 143 4.79 0.96 5.49
C SER A 143 5.37 2.16 6.22
N ALA A 144 5.74 2.00 7.49
CA ALA A 144 6.32 3.06 8.32
C ALA A 144 7.85 3.14 8.22
N SER A 145 8.53 2.02 8.04
CA SER A 145 10.00 1.92 8.07
C SER A 145 10.56 1.22 6.83
N VAL A 146 11.89 1.29 6.63
CA VAL A 146 12.57 0.59 5.53
C VAL A 146 12.38 -0.94 5.63
N GLN A 147 12.37 -1.48 6.86
CA GLN A 147 12.09 -2.91 7.08
C GLN A 147 10.65 -3.25 6.70
N GLU A 148 9.68 -2.42 7.10
CA GLU A 148 8.28 -2.63 6.71
C GLU A 148 8.09 -2.52 5.20
N VAL A 149 8.83 -1.65 4.51
CA VAL A 149 8.78 -1.57 3.05
C VAL A 149 9.16 -2.89 2.38
N MET A 150 10.14 -3.63 2.90
CA MET A 150 10.46 -4.98 2.43
C MET A 150 9.30 -5.95 2.68
N ASP A 151 8.81 -5.99 3.90
CA ASP A 151 7.87 -7.02 4.34
C ASP A 151 6.47 -6.80 3.74
N LEU A 152 5.97 -5.56 3.77
CA LEU A 152 4.63 -5.22 3.30
C LEU A 152 4.57 -5.03 1.77
N ALA A 153 5.69 -4.80 1.09
CA ALA A 153 5.72 -4.98 -0.35
C ALA A 153 5.40 -6.44 -0.71
N LEU A 154 5.96 -7.41 0.01
CA LEU A 154 5.71 -8.82 -0.25
C LEU A 154 4.25 -9.17 0.04
N VAL A 155 3.71 -8.70 1.18
CA VAL A 155 2.28 -8.84 1.51
C VAL A 155 1.39 -8.27 0.40
N ALA A 156 1.70 -7.09 -0.14
CA ALA A 156 0.91 -6.48 -1.21
C ALA A 156 0.86 -7.34 -2.48
N HIS A 157 2.00 -7.91 -2.90
CA HIS A 157 2.06 -8.79 -4.07
C HIS A 157 1.29 -10.09 -3.85
N LEU A 158 1.52 -10.77 -2.72
CA LEU A 158 0.84 -12.02 -2.39
C LEU A 158 -0.69 -11.82 -2.26
N ALA A 159 -1.10 -10.76 -1.58
CA ALA A 159 -2.51 -10.44 -1.38
C ALA A 159 -3.19 -10.01 -2.69
N SER A 160 -2.50 -9.25 -3.56
CA SER A 160 -3.02 -8.84 -4.86
C SER A 160 -3.31 -10.05 -5.75
N ILE A 161 -2.34 -10.99 -5.84
CA ILE A 161 -2.48 -12.25 -6.57
C ILE A 161 -3.68 -13.05 -6.06
N ARG A 162 -3.77 -13.28 -4.75
CA ARG A 162 -4.81 -14.13 -4.16
C ARG A 162 -6.20 -13.50 -4.15
N SER A 163 -6.29 -12.17 -3.98
CA SER A 163 -7.58 -11.47 -3.95
C SER A 163 -8.09 -11.07 -5.34
N SER A 164 -7.22 -10.99 -6.36
CA SER A 164 -7.51 -10.33 -7.64
C SER A 164 -7.94 -8.87 -7.48
N ILE A 165 -7.54 -8.20 -6.39
CA ILE A 165 -7.72 -6.76 -6.18
C ILE A 165 -6.35 -6.10 -6.26
N PRO A 166 -6.18 -5.02 -7.04
CA PRO A 166 -4.89 -4.36 -7.13
C PRO A 166 -4.53 -3.63 -5.83
N PHE A 167 -3.23 -3.57 -5.56
CA PHE A 167 -2.68 -2.92 -4.37
C PHE A 167 -1.87 -1.68 -4.75
N LEU A 168 -1.97 -0.66 -3.91
CA LEU A 168 -1.03 0.44 -3.84
C LEU A 168 -0.29 0.28 -2.50
N HIS A 169 0.96 -0.15 -2.58
CA HIS A 169 1.87 -0.19 -1.45
C HIS A 169 2.62 1.14 -1.39
N PHE A 170 2.48 1.89 -0.30
CA PHE A 170 3.12 3.18 -0.15
C PHE A 170 3.90 3.34 1.14
N PHE A 171 4.86 4.26 1.07
CA PHE A 171 5.74 4.66 2.14
C PHE A 171 6.15 6.12 1.93
N ASP A 172 6.62 6.78 2.98
CA ASP A 172 6.77 8.22 2.97
C ASP A 172 7.97 8.66 2.12
N GLY A 173 7.72 9.53 1.15
CA GLY A 173 8.76 10.06 0.27
C GLY A 173 9.83 10.81 1.05
N PHE A 174 11.08 10.56 0.69
CA PHE A 174 12.31 10.94 1.41
C PHE A 174 12.43 10.30 2.79
N ARG A 175 11.45 10.52 3.69
CA ARG A 175 11.51 10.12 5.10
C ARG A 175 11.67 8.61 5.29
N THR A 176 11.10 7.80 4.40
CA THR A 176 11.29 6.34 4.35
C THR A 176 11.97 5.92 3.05
N SER A 177 11.59 6.52 1.92
CA SER A 177 12.07 6.10 0.60
C SER A 177 13.59 6.21 0.43
N MET A 178 14.21 7.22 1.05
CA MET A 178 15.65 7.53 0.97
C MET A 178 16.37 7.35 2.31
N GLU A 179 15.65 6.93 3.36
CA GLU A 179 16.29 6.61 4.62
C GLU A 179 17.05 5.30 4.48
N ILE A 180 18.33 5.30 4.85
CA ILE A 180 19.17 4.11 4.81
C ILE A 180 19.11 3.42 6.17
N GLN A 181 18.63 2.18 6.19
CA GLN A 181 18.62 1.34 7.38
C GLN A 181 19.29 -0.01 7.11
N LYS A 182 19.82 -0.63 8.17
CA LYS A 182 20.22 -2.04 8.13
C LYS A 182 18.98 -2.89 8.37
N ILE A 183 18.53 -3.60 7.34
CA ILE A 183 17.33 -4.44 7.39
C ILE A 183 17.65 -5.91 7.14
N GLU A 184 16.72 -6.78 7.47
CA GLU A 184 16.72 -8.18 7.09
C GLU A 184 16.07 -8.34 5.71
N LEU A 185 16.82 -8.94 4.77
CA LEU A 185 16.32 -9.23 3.43
C LEU A 185 15.52 -10.52 3.40
N ILE A 186 14.47 -10.52 2.59
CA ILE A 186 13.76 -11.73 2.16
C ILE A 186 14.36 -12.18 0.83
N GLU A 187 14.78 -13.43 0.72
CA GLU A 187 15.32 -13.98 -0.53
C GLU A 187 14.19 -14.40 -1.48
N TYR A 188 14.43 -14.34 -2.80
CA TYR A 188 13.38 -14.62 -3.81
C TYR A 188 12.84 -16.05 -3.71
N ASP A 189 13.69 -17.01 -3.37
CA ASP A 189 13.28 -18.41 -3.15
C ASP A 189 12.28 -18.53 -1.99
N ASP A 190 12.39 -17.67 -0.98
CA ASP A 190 11.47 -17.67 0.15
C ASP A 190 10.16 -16.95 -0.22
N MET A 191 10.22 -15.89 -1.03
CA MET A 191 9.02 -15.28 -1.61
C MET A 191 8.22 -16.28 -2.46
N ALA A 192 8.90 -17.03 -3.32
CA ALA A 192 8.29 -18.02 -4.22
C ALA A 192 7.56 -19.14 -3.48
N LYS A 193 7.99 -19.48 -2.25
CA LYS A 193 7.32 -20.48 -1.40
C LYS A 193 5.99 -20.00 -0.82
N LEU A 194 5.78 -18.69 -0.72
CA LEU A 194 4.55 -18.11 -0.17
C LEU A 194 3.47 -17.87 -1.24
N VAL A 195 3.86 -17.87 -2.52
CA VAL A 195 2.97 -17.58 -3.64
C VAL A 195 1.86 -18.63 -3.78
N ASP A 196 0.64 -18.13 -3.95
CA ASP A 196 -0.51 -18.92 -4.38
C ASP A 196 -0.43 -19.13 -5.91
N TRP A 197 0.17 -20.25 -6.32
CA TRP A 197 0.37 -20.58 -7.73
C TRP A 197 -0.94 -20.89 -8.46
N ASP A 198 -1.95 -21.43 -7.76
CA ASP A 198 -3.28 -21.67 -8.32
C ASP A 198 -3.98 -20.33 -8.63
N ALA A 199 -3.80 -19.31 -7.80
CA ALA A 199 -4.31 -17.96 -8.08
C ALA A 199 -3.63 -17.32 -9.30
N ILE A 200 -2.32 -17.55 -9.51
CA ILE A 200 -1.62 -17.12 -10.73
C ILE A 200 -2.19 -17.81 -11.97
N ASP A 201 -2.42 -19.12 -11.91
CA ASP A 201 -3.01 -19.86 -13.02
C ASP A 201 -4.45 -19.42 -13.30
N SER A 202 -5.24 -19.15 -12.25
CA SER A 202 -6.57 -18.53 -12.37
C SER A 202 -6.52 -17.15 -13.02
N PHE A 203 -5.55 -16.31 -12.67
CA PHE A 203 -5.33 -15.03 -13.35
C PHE A 203 -4.99 -15.21 -14.83
N ARG A 204 -4.04 -16.08 -15.17
CA ARG A 204 -3.61 -16.35 -16.55
C ARG A 204 -4.73 -16.95 -17.42
N SER A 205 -5.58 -17.79 -16.86
CA SER A 205 -6.74 -18.35 -17.57
C SER A 205 -7.79 -17.29 -17.97
N ARG A 206 -7.79 -16.12 -17.30
CA ARG A 206 -8.65 -14.97 -17.62
C ARG A 206 -7.98 -13.96 -18.55
N ALA A 207 -6.77 -14.23 -19.03
CA ALA A 207 -6.04 -13.34 -19.94
C ALA A 207 -6.76 -13.20 -21.30
N MET A 208 -6.56 -12.06 -21.97
CA MET A 208 -6.98 -11.89 -23.35
C MET A 208 -6.16 -12.81 -24.26
N ASN A 209 -6.84 -13.74 -24.94
CA ASN A 209 -6.21 -14.68 -25.85
C ASN A 209 -7.13 -14.95 -27.06
N PRO A 210 -6.65 -14.87 -28.30
CA PRO A 210 -7.45 -15.16 -29.50
C PRO A 210 -7.94 -16.62 -29.59
N GLU A 211 -7.32 -17.57 -28.91
CA GLU A 211 -7.77 -18.98 -28.86
C GLU A 211 -9.02 -19.18 -27.98
N TYR A 212 -9.24 -18.29 -27.01
CA TYR A 212 -10.40 -18.27 -26.12
C TYR A 212 -10.86 -16.81 -25.88
N PRO A 213 -11.39 -16.14 -26.93
CA PRO A 213 -11.59 -14.71 -26.91
C PRO A 213 -12.67 -14.27 -25.92
N GLN A 214 -12.45 -13.11 -25.30
CA GLN A 214 -13.38 -12.45 -24.40
C GLN A 214 -13.46 -10.96 -24.74
N ILE A 215 -14.58 -10.34 -24.38
CA ILE A 215 -14.74 -8.88 -24.44
C ILE A 215 -14.68 -8.30 -23.03
N ARG A 216 -13.99 -7.16 -22.87
CA ARG A 216 -13.92 -6.39 -21.62
C ARG A 216 -13.97 -4.90 -21.93
N GLY A 217 -14.34 -4.09 -20.94
CA GLY A 217 -14.47 -2.64 -21.10
C GLY A 217 -15.64 -2.22 -21.98
N THR A 218 -16.76 -2.94 -21.94
CA THR A 218 -18.00 -2.58 -22.66
C THR A 218 -18.55 -1.23 -22.19
N ALA A 219 -19.28 -0.54 -23.07
CA ALA A 219 -20.17 0.55 -22.65
C ALA A 219 -21.49 -0.04 -22.15
N GLN A 220 -21.96 0.39 -20.97
CA GLN A 220 -23.17 -0.12 -20.34
C GLN A 220 -24.16 1.01 -20.06
N ASN A 221 -25.44 0.74 -20.27
CA ASN A 221 -26.53 1.66 -20.01
C ASN A 221 -26.96 1.60 -18.52
N PRO A 222 -27.84 2.52 -18.07
CA PRO A 222 -28.31 2.56 -16.68
C PRO A 222 -29.09 1.31 -16.21
N ASP A 223 -29.55 0.48 -17.14
CA ASP A 223 -30.30 -0.75 -16.86
C ASP A 223 -29.46 -1.83 -16.14
N ILE A 224 -28.15 -1.87 -16.37
CA ILE A 224 -27.26 -2.91 -15.81
C ILE A 224 -25.99 -2.36 -15.12
N PHE A 225 -25.61 -1.10 -15.35
CA PHE A 225 -24.33 -0.57 -14.85
C PHE A 225 -24.21 -0.66 -13.33
N PHE A 226 -25.28 -0.32 -12.60
CA PHE A 226 -25.24 -0.33 -11.13
C PHE A 226 -25.06 -1.75 -10.59
N GLN A 227 -25.81 -2.72 -11.09
CA GLN A 227 -25.74 -4.12 -10.70
C GLN A 227 -24.34 -4.69 -10.94
N ASN A 228 -23.75 -4.39 -12.10
CA ASN A 228 -22.40 -4.84 -12.43
C ASN A 228 -21.32 -4.13 -11.60
N ARG A 229 -21.55 -2.89 -11.17
CA ARG A 229 -20.62 -2.16 -10.29
C ARG A 229 -20.57 -2.77 -8.89
N GLU A 230 -21.70 -3.24 -8.37
CA GLU A 230 -21.81 -3.90 -7.06
C GLU A 230 -21.35 -5.36 -7.08
N ALA A 231 -21.24 -5.98 -8.26
CA ALA A 231 -20.84 -7.38 -8.40
C ALA A 231 -19.40 -7.65 -7.88
N CYS A 232 -18.57 -6.62 -7.73
CA CYS A 232 -17.24 -6.77 -7.14
C CYS A 232 -17.23 -6.88 -5.60
N ASN A 233 -18.35 -6.59 -4.92
CA ASN A 233 -18.39 -6.53 -3.44
C ASN A 233 -17.82 -7.78 -2.74
N PRO A 234 -18.12 -9.03 -3.18
CA PRO A 234 -17.54 -10.23 -2.55
C PRO A 234 -16.00 -10.31 -2.63
N TYR A 235 -15.36 -9.64 -3.59
CA TYR A 235 -13.90 -9.57 -3.67
C TYR A 235 -13.37 -8.66 -2.57
N TYR A 236 -13.89 -7.43 -2.47
CA TYR A 236 -13.45 -6.45 -1.46
C TYR A 236 -13.73 -6.90 -0.02
N LEU A 237 -14.85 -7.59 0.23
CA LEU A 237 -15.19 -8.09 1.57
C LEU A 237 -14.17 -9.12 2.10
N ARG A 238 -13.47 -9.83 1.21
CA ARG A 238 -12.45 -10.82 1.59
C ARG A 238 -11.06 -10.24 1.74
N VAL A 239 -10.78 -9.04 1.18
CA VAL A 239 -9.45 -8.44 1.17
C VAL A 239 -8.85 -8.30 2.57
N PRO A 240 -9.55 -7.76 3.60
CA PRO A 240 -8.95 -7.63 4.94
C PRO A 240 -8.43 -8.97 5.49
N ASN A 241 -9.22 -10.03 5.39
CA ASN A 241 -8.81 -11.35 5.88
C ASN A 241 -7.67 -11.93 5.05
N ILE A 242 -7.71 -11.76 3.73
CA ILE A 242 -6.62 -12.18 2.84
C ILE A 242 -5.32 -11.47 3.21
N VAL A 243 -5.36 -10.16 3.46
CA VAL A 243 -4.17 -9.40 3.85
C VAL A 243 -3.65 -9.84 5.21
N GLN A 244 -4.52 -10.09 6.18
CA GLN A 244 -4.09 -10.58 7.50
C GLN A 244 -3.40 -11.95 7.38
N GLU A 245 -3.97 -12.88 6.62
CA GLU A 245 -3.37 -14.20 6.40
C GLU A 245 -2.03 -14.11 5.65
N GLU A 246 -1.88 -13.19 4.69
CA GLU A 246 -0.58 -12.96 4.03
C GLU A 246 0.44 -12.30 4.96
N MET A 247 -0.01 -11.39 5.84
CA MET A 247 0.82 -10.85 6.92
C MET A 247 1.29 -11.97 7.86
N ASP A 248 0.40 -12.90 8.22
CA ASP A 248 0.74 -14.03 9.09
C ASP A 248 1.80 -14.94 8.45
N LYS A 249 1.64 -15.29 7.16
CA LYS A 249 2.65 -16.07 6.41
C LYS A 249 4.01 -15.38 6.35
N VAL A 250 4.03 -14.08 6.05
CA VAL A 250 5.28 -13.30 6.05
C VAL A 250 5.86 -13.22 7.46
N SER A 251 5.01 -13.08 8.48
CA SER A 251 5.42 -13.05 9.89
C SER A 251 6.05 -14.36 10.34
N ASP A 252 5.50 -15.50 9.93
CA ASP A 252 6.05 -16.84 10.21
C ASP A 252 7.41 -17.03 9.53
N LEU A 253 7.58 -16.45 8.34
CA LEU A 253 8.83 -16.49 7.59
C LEU A 253 9.95 -15.67 8.26
N VAL A 254 9.63 -14.44 8.69
CA VAL A 254 10.63 -13.44 9.07
C VAL A 254 10.68 -13.14 10.58
N GLY A 255 9.73 -13.64 11.36
CA GLY A 255 9.62 -13.44 12.81
C GLY A 255 9.07 -12.07 13.26
N ARG A 256 8.73 -11.17 12.33
CA ARG A 256 8.12 -9.86 12.61
C ARG A 256 6.63 -9.93 12.36
N LYS A 257 5.82 -9.57 13.36
CA LYS A 257 4.36 -9.68 13.29
C LYS A 257 3.73 -8.41 12.75
N TYR A 258 2.75 -8.57 11.86
CA TYR A 258 1.96 -7.49 11.31
C TYR A 258 0.48 -7.80 11.39
N HIS A 259 -0.31 -6.77 11.70
CA HIS A 259 -1.77 -6.81 11.59
C HIS A 259 -2.26 -5.61 10.77
N LEU A 260 -3.51 -5.69 10.29
CA LEU A 260 -4.14 -4.59 9.53
C LEU A 260 -4.08 -3.25 10.30
N PHE A 261 -4.29 -3.36 11.61
CA PHE A 261 -4.12 -2.32 12.61
C PHE A 261 -3.41 -2.97 13.80
N ASP A 262 -2.37 -2.32 14.29
CA ASP A 262 -1.48 -2.89 15.29
C ASP A 262 -1.30 -1.81 16.35
N TYR A 263 -1.40 -2.22 17.61
CA TYR A 263 -1.38 -1.36 18.76
C TYR A 263 -0.07 -1.47 19.53
N VAL A 264 0.47 -0.33 19.96
CA VAL A 264 1.65 -0.24 20.83
C VAL A 264 1.37 0.77 21.94
N GLY A 265 1.88 0.48 23.14
CA GLY A 265 1.72 1.33 24.33
C GLY A 265 1.08 0.63 25.52
N ASP A 266 0.60 1.42 26.47
CA ASP A 266 0.01 0.92 27.72
C ASP A 266 -1.33 0.20 27.46
N PRO A 267 -1.50 -1.08 27.85
CA PRO A 267 -2.76 -1.81 27.66
C PRO A 267 -4.02 -1.11 28.20
N GLU A 268 -3.85 -0.23 29.19
CA GLU A 268 -4.90 0.57 29.83
C GLU A 268 -4.83 2.05 29.42
N ALA A 269 -4.29 2.35 28.23
CA ALA A 269 -4.17 3.71 27.70
C ALA A 269 -5.52 4.44 27.70
N ASP A 270 -5.52 5.68 28.20
CA ASP A 270 -6.68 6.57 28.17
C ASP A 270 -6.65 7.57 27.01
N ARG A 271 -5.45 7.76 26.42
CA ARG A 271 -5.17 8.62 25.26
C ARG A 271 -4.44 7.81 24.20
N VAL A 272 -5.03 7.74 23.01
CA VAL A 272 -4.47 6.97 21.89
C VAL A 272 -4.30 7.86 20.67
N ILE A 273 -3.17 7.70 19.98
CA ILE A 273 -2.97 8.28 18.65
C ILE A 273 -3.33 7.24 17.59
N VAL A 274 -3.97 7.65 16.50
CA VAL A 274 -4.12 6.83 15.28
C VAL A 274 -3.32 7.53 14.18
N SER A 275 -2.34 6.83 13.60
CA SER A 275 -1.54 7.37 12.50
C SER A 275 -1.12 6.30 11.51
N MET A 276 -0.45 6.74 10.44
CA MET A 276 -0.06 5.93 9.29
C MET A 276 1.26 6.44 8.71
N GLY A 277 2.06 5.53 8.15
CA GLY A 277 3.38 5.86 7.61
C GLY A 277 4.44 6.10 8.69
N SER A 278 5.52 6.78 8.33
CA SER A 278 6.74 6.91 9.15
C SER A 278 6.58 7.63 10.48
N SER A 279 5.52 8.41 10.66
CA SER A 279 5.20 9.00 11.96
C SER A 279 5.00 7.96 13.05
N CYS A 280 4.60 6.74 12.68
CA CYS A 280 4.30 5.70 13.64
C CYS A 280 5.54 5.24 14.41
N ASP A 281 6.72 5.28 13.81
CA ASP A 281 7.97 4.95 14.50
C ASP A 281 8.34 6.06 15.51
N VAL A 282 8.18 7.33 15.12
CA VAL A 282 8.43 8.48 16.00
C VAL A 282 7.44 8.52 17.18
N ILE A 283 6.17 8.22 16.91
CA ILE A 283 5.14 8.18 17.94
C ILE A 283 5.37 6.98 18.86
N GLU A 284 5.73 5.81 18.35
CA GLU A 284 6.07 4.64 19.18
C GLU A 284 7.25 4.94 20.11
N GLU A 285 8.34 5.52 19.61
CA GLU A 285 9.48 5.91 20.45
C GLU A 285 9.06 6.87 21.58
N THR A 286 8.16 7.81 21.26
CA THR A 286 7.61 8.76 22.24
C THR A 286 6.68 8.08 23.24
N VAL A 287 5.83 7.16 22.78
CA VAL A 287 4.92 6.36 23.62
C VAL A 287 5.74 5.53 24.60
N ASP A 288 6.79 4.86 24.15
CA ASP A 288 7.70 4.08 24.99
C ASP A 288 8.35 4.94 26.08
N TYR A 289 8.80 6.15 25.74
CA TYR A 289 9.35 7.09 26.70
C TYR A 289 8.31 7.52 27.75
N LEU A 290 7.10 7.89 27.32
CA LEU A 290 6.03 8.36 28.21
C LEU A 290 5.48 7.23 29.10
N ASN A 291 5.33 6.01 28.56
CA ASN A 291 4.91 4.85 29.36
C ASN A 291 5.93 4.54 30.46
N LYS A 292 7.24 4.69 30.21
CA LYS A 292 8.29 4.56 31.24
C LYS A 292 8.17 5.61 32.35
N LEU A 293 7.55 6.75 32.07
CA LEU A 293 7.23 7.79 33.06
C LEU A 293 5.87 7.57 33.76
N GLY A 294 5.15 6.49 33.43
CA GLY A 294 3.85 6.16 34.03
C GLY A 294 2.65 6.80 33.33
N GLU A 295 2.84 7.42 32.16
CA GLU A 295 1.73 7.93 31.36
C GLU A 295 1.02 6.79 30.62
N ARG A 296 -0.32 6.77 30.69
CA ARG A 296 -1.16 5.77 30.00
C ARG A 296 -1.51 6.20 28.58
N VAL A 297 -0.52 6.14 27.68
CA VAL A 297 -0.67 6.52 26.27
C VAL A 297 -0.41 5.33 25.35
N GLY A 298 -0.97 5.38 24.14
CA GLY A 298 -0.69 4.39 23.10
C GLY A 298 -0.91 4.90 21.68
N LEU A 299 -0.62 4.04 20.72
CA LEU A 299 -0.65 4.29 19.29
C LEU A 299 -1.28 3.09 18.58
N VAL A 300 -2.25 3.36 17.71
CA VAL A 300 -2.70 2.44 16.67
C VAL A 300 -2.02 2.87 15.36
N LYS A 301 -1.16 2.01 14.82
CA LYS A 301 -0.61 2.23 13.47
C LYS A 301 -1.49 1.55 12.42
N VAL A 302 -1.87 2.30 11.39
CA VAL A 302 -2.71 1.82 10.28
C VAL A 302 -1.81 1.25 9.19
N ARG A 303 -1.96 -0.05 8.88
CA ARG A 303 -1.23 -0.70 7.77
C ARG A 303 -2.14 -0.77 6.55
N LEU A 304 -3.23 -1.53 6.66
CA LEU A 304 -4.24 -1.58 5.60
C LEU A 304 -5.23 -0.44 5.78
N TYR A 305 -5.00 0.66 5.06
CA TYR A 305 -5.89 1.82 5.09
C TYR A 305 -7.20 1.52 4.36
N LEU A 306 -7.12 0.90 3.17
CA LEU A 306 -8.29 0.49 2.40
C LEU A 306 -8.12 -0.94 1.87
N PRO A 307 -9.17 -1.79 1.92
CA PRO A 307 -10.46 -1.54 2.57
C PRO A 307 -10.35 -1.40 4.09
N PHE A 308 -10.99 -0.39 4.66
CA PHE A 308 -10.92 -0.11 6.10
C PHE A 308 -11.75 -1.14 6.88
N SER A 309 -11.08 -2.01 7.64
CA SER A 309 -11.78 -3.03 8.44
C SER A 309 -12.09 -2.52 9.84
N THR A 310 -13.35 -2.14 10.07
CA THR A 310 -13.84 -1.69 11.37
C THR A 310 -13.59 -2.70 12.49
N GLU A 311 -13.78 -3.99 12.20
CA GLU A 311 -13.56 -5.07 13.17
C GLU A 311 -12.11 -5.11 13.65
N HIS A 312 -11.15 -5.09 12.72
CA HIS A 312 -9.73 -5.17 13.05
C HIS A 312 -9.24 -3.88 13.74
N PHE A 313 -9.77 -2.72 13.33
CA PHE A 313 -9.46 -1.46 13.99
C PHE A 313 -9.94 -1.44 15.46
N LEU A 314 -11.19 -1.83 15.71
CA LEU A 314 -11.74 -1.89 17.07
C LEU A 314 -11.03 -2.92 17.94
N ARG A 315 -10.56 -4.04 17.34
CA ARG A 315 -9.78 -5.07 18.05
C ARG A 315 -8.41 -4.54 18.51
N ALA A 316 -7.79 -3.66 17.73
CA ALA A 316 -6.50 -3.05 18.08
C ALA A 316 -6.65 -1.95 19.15
N LEU A 317 -7.81 -1.32 19.25
CA LEU A 317 -7.99 -0.19 20.17
C LEU A 317 -8.29 -0.66 21.61
N PRO A 318 -7.55 -0.19 22.64
CA PRO A 318 -7.87 -0.47 24.03
C PRO A 318 -9.27 0.04 24.42
N SER A 319 -10.04 -0.77 25.15
CA SER A 319 -11.38 -0.40 25.62
C SER A 319 -11.37 0.77 26.61
N THR A 320 -10.22 1.09 27.21
CA THR A 320 -10.00 2.21 28.13
C THR A 320 -9.80 3.56 27.43
N ALA A 321 -9.62 3.57 26.11
CA ALA A 321 -9.34 4.78 25.37
C ALA A 321 -10.54 5.74 25.45
N THR A 322 -10.35 6.89 26.11
CA THR A 322 -11.40 7.93 26.23
C THR A 322 -11.16 9.10 25.26
N ARG A 323 -9.93 9.23 24.76
CA ARG A 323 -9.52 10.29 23.83
C ARG A 323 -8.65 9.72 22.71
N ILE A 324 -9.02 10.02 21.48
CA ILE A 324 -8.28 9.59 20.29
C ILE A 324 -7.86 10.81 19.48
N ALA A 325 -6.58 10.93 19.18
CA ALA A 325 -6.05 11.91 18.23
C ALA A 325 -5.70 11.20 16.92
N VAL A 326 -6.37 11.56 15.83
CA VAL A 326 -6.12 11.02 14.50
C VAL A 326 -5.23 11.98 13.73
N LEU A 327 -4.08 11.50 13.27
CA LEU A 327 -3.07 12.31 12.61
C LEU A 327 -3.04 12.00 11.11
N ASP A 328 -3.44 12.97 10.31
CA ASP A 328 -3.45 12.91 8.85
C ASP A 328 -2.25 13.67 8.26
N ARG A 329 -1.48 13.00 7.40
CA ARG A 329 -0.36 13.60 6.66
C ARG A 329 -0.83 14.22 5.34
N THR A 330 -1.97 14.91 5.35
CA THR A 330 -2.55 15.55 4.16
C THR A 330 -3.38 16.77 4.56
N LYS A 331 -3.79 17.56 3.58
CA LYS A 331 -4.74 18.66 3.76
C LYS A 331 -5.79 18.62 2.67
N ALA A 332 -7.05 18.57 3.06
CA ALA A 332 -8.20 18.76 2.17
C ALA A 332 -8.84 20.13 2.43
N PRO A 333 -8.51 21.19 1.67
CA PRO A 333 -9.07 22.53 1.90
C PRO A 333 -10.60 22.54 1.83
N GLY A 334 -11.25 23.06 2.88
CA GLY A 334 -12.71 23.16 2.96
C GLY A 334 -13.43 21.90 3.44
N ALA A 335 -12.74 20.78 3.62
CA ALA A 335 -13.32 19.57 4.20
C ALA A 335 -13.63 19.75 5.70
N LEU A 336 -14.62 19.01 6.20
CA LEU A 336 -14.95 18.96 7.64
C LEU A 336 -13.84 18.33 8.49
N GLY A 337 -12.94 17.59 7.87
CA GLY A 337 -11.78 16.96 8.46
C GLY A 337 -11.03 16.13 7.43
N GLU A 338 -9.86 15.65 7.77
CA GLU A 338 -9.01 14.86 6.88
C GLU A 338 -9.49 13.40 6.76
N PRO A 339 -9.08 12.66 5.72
CA PRO A 339 -9.66 11.36 5.39
C PRO A 339 -9.60 10.32 6.50
N LEU A 340 -8.43 10.08 7.13
CA LEU A 340 -8.31 9.08 8.18
C LEU A 340 -9.13 9.48 9.42
N TYR A 341 -9.09 10.76 9.79
CA TYR A 341 -9.96 11.30 10.85
C TYR A 341 -11.45 11.04 10.56
N GLN A 342 -11.92 11.24 9.33
CA GLN A 342 -13.31 10.99 8.96
C GLN A 342 -13.67 9.50 9.01
N ASP A 343 -12.77 8.62 8.56
CA ASP A 343 -12.98 7.17 8.63
C ASP A 343 -13.09 6.70 10.09
N VAL A 344 -12.19 7.17 10.97
CA VAL A 344 -12.25 6.87 12.41
C VAL A 344 -13.52 7.44 13.07
N CYS A 345 -13.92 8.68 12.74
CA CYS A 345 -15.19 9.22 13.21
C CYS A 345 -16.38 8.35 12.78
N THR A 346 -16.33 7.80 11.57
CA THR A 346 -17.40 6.97 11.00
C THR A 346 -17.51 5.64 11.73
N VAL A 347 -16.38 5.03 12.13
CA VAL A 347 -16.36 3.80 12.95
C VAL A 347 -17.17 3.96 14.25
N PHE A 348 -17.06 5.10 14.92
CA PHE A 348 -17.74 5.37 16.19
C PHE A 348 -19.13 5.99 16.04
N LYS A 349 -19.62 6.18 14.81
CA LYS A 349 -20.92 6.81 14.58
C LYS A 349 -22.04 5.94 15.15
N GLY A 350 -22.73 6.46 16.17
CA GLY A 350 -23.84 5.78 16.84
C GLY A 350 -23.43 4.91 18.03
N ALA A 351 -22.15 4.86 18.40
CA ALA A 351 -21.71 4.24 19.65
C ALA A 351 -22.12 5.10 20.86
N SER A 352 -22.69 4.49 21.90
CA SER A 352 -23.11 5.18 23.13
C SER A 352 -21.94 5.77 23.90
N ASP A 353 -20.81 5.07 23.91
CA ASP A 353 -19.62 5.38 24.68
C ASP A 353 -18.44 5.72 23.75
N ALA A 354 -18.71 6.49 22.70
CA ALA A 354 -17.68 6.92 21.76
C ALA A 354 -16.62 7.79 22.48
N PRO A 355 -15.31 7.51 22.27
CA PRO A 355 -14.25 8.37 22.79
C PRO A 355 -14.31 9.76 22.15
N LYS A 356 -13.69 10.75 22.79
CA LYS A 356 -13.50 12.06 22.16
C LYS A 356 -12.45 11.92 21.05
N ILE A 357 -12.87 12.09 19.81
CA ILE A 357 -11.99 12.01 18.62
C ILE A 357 -11.62 13.44 18.18
N ILE A 358 -10.33 13.68 17.97
CA ILE A 358 -9.81 14.96 17.43
C ILE A 358 -8.92 14.69 16.21
N GLY A 359 -9.07 15.49 15.16
CA GLY A 359 -8.23 15.44 13.97
C GLY A 359 -7.05 16.41 14.07
N GLY A 360 -5.87 15.96 13.64
CA GLY A 360 -4.66 16.75 13.54
C GLY A 360 -3.98 16.55 12.19
N ARG A 361 -3.30 17.59 11.70
CA ARG A 361 -2.46 17.51 10.50
C ARG A 361 -1.00 17.63 10.88
N TYR A 362 -0.14 16.92 10.17
CA TYR A 362 1.31 16.97 10.37
C TYR A 362 2.06 16.72 9.06
N GLY A 363 3.37 16.94 9.04
CA GLY A 363 4.27 16.31 8.06
C GLY A 363 4.13 16.72 6.59
N LEU A 364 3.35 17.76 6.27
CA LEU A 364 3.13 18.19 4.89
C LEU A 364 4.45 18.62 4.23
N GLY A 365 4.75 18.07 3.05
CA GLY A 365 6.02 18.32 2.35
C GLY A 365 7.27 18.01 3.18
N SER A 366 7.32 16.85 3.86
CA SER A 366 8.40 16.43 4.77
C SER A 366 8.72 17.42 5.90
N LYS A 367 7.71 18.14 6.38
CA LYS A 367 7.87 18.96 7.58
C LYS A 367 8.15 18.08 8.82
N ASP A 368 9.21 18.38 9.55
CA ASP A 368 9.49 17.81 10.88
C ASP A 368 8.40 18.13 11.91
#